data_AF-A0A938T155-F1
#
_entry.id   AF-A0A938T155-F1
#
_cell.length_a   1.000
_cell.length_b   1.000
_cell.length_c   1.000
_cell.angle_alpha   90.00
_cell.angle_beta   90.00
_cell.angle_gamma   90.00
#
_symmetry.space_group_name_H-M   'P 1'
#
loop_
_entity.id
_entity.type
_entity.pdbx_description
1 polymer ?
#
loop_
_entity_poly.entity_id
_entity_poly.type
_entity_poly.pdbx_seq_one_letter_code
_entity_poly.pdbx_strand_id
1 'polypeptide(L)'
;MRKRLLTWIKLALIPPVGAWLIRFLGRTVRIRTEGAEAVDQLYRQGERAIIAFWHGRLLMIPLSYRGSQAHVLISRHGDGELIHRIVARFGFQAVRGSTTRGGALALRQLIRLGRSGVDLMVTPDGPKGPRQVVQIGVIQLAKATGLPILPLTFSCSKKKSFRAGIASWSPIRPAEDCSVGGRPSGSPPMRRRRKWRVNGSNWRRPSTGSPHRLMKR
;
A
#
# COMPACT_ATOMS: atom_id res chain seq x y z
N MET A 1 -29.24 25.78 17.41
CA MET A 1 -29.79 24.62 16.65
C MET A 1 -29.50 24.70 15.14
N ARG A 2 -29.78 25.82 14.46
CA ARG A 2 -29.58 26.00 12.99
C ARG A 2 -28.18 25.66 12.45
N LYS A 3 -27.10 26.02 13.17
CA LYS A 3 -25.70 25.68 12.78
C LYS A 3 -25.42 24.17 12.80
N ARG A 4 -25.97 23.43 13.77
CA ARG A 4 -25.83 21.96 13.85
C ARG A 4 -26.58 21.26 12.73
N LEU A 5 -27.79 21.72 12.43
CA LEU A 5 -28.60 21.22 11.32
C LEU A 5 -27.91 21.44 9.97
N LEU A 6 -27.37 22.64 9.73
CA LEU A 6 -26.61 22.94 8.51
C LEU A 6 -25.35 22.06 8.37
N THR A 7 -24.60 21.86 9.45
CA THR A 7 -23.44 20.96 9.42
C THR A 7 -23.84 19.52 9.12
N TRP A 8 -24.96 19.06 9.69
CA TRP A 8 -25.47 17.72 9.44
C TRP A 8 -25.91 17.54 7.97
N ILE A 9 -26.67 18.50 7.43
CA ILE A 9 -27.09 18.50 6.03
C ILE A 9 -25.86 18.51 5.10
N LYS A 10 -24.85 19.36 5.39
CA LYS A 10 -23.59 19.38 4.65
C LYS A 10 -22.89 18.03 4.67
N LEU A 11 -22.75 17.41 5.85
CA LEU A 11 -22.12 16.09 5.99
C LEU A 11 -22.96 14.92 5.47
N ALA A 12 -24.23 15.13 5.15
CA ALA A 12 -25.10 14.16 4.51
C ALA A 12 -25.06 14.27 2.97
N LEU A 13 -25.05 15.49 2.43
CA LEU A 13 -25.14 15.74 0.99
C LEU A 13 -23.77 15.80 0.28
N ILE A 14 -22.76 16.40 0.92
CA ILE A 14 -21.45 16.60 0.26
C ILE A 14 -20.74 15.27 0.01
N PRO A 15 -20.69 14.29 0.93
CA PRO A 15 -20.02 13.01 0.65
C PRO A 15 -20.56 12.21 -0.55
N PRO A 16 -21.89 12.04 -0.74
CA PRO A 16 -22.44 11.44 -1.96
C PRO A 16 -22.00 12.15 -3.22
N VAL A 17 -22.14 13.47 -3.24
CA VAL A 17 -21.79 14.28 -4.40
C VAL A 17 -20.29 14.21 -4.69
N GLY A 18 -19.45 14.30 -3.67
CA GLY A 18 -17.99 14.17 -3.79
C GLY A 18 -17.57 12.80 -4.34
N ALA A 19 -18.13 11.71 -3.81
CA ALA A 19 -17.84 10.37 -4.32
C ALA A 19 -18.34 10.16 -5.76
N TRP A 20 -19.52 10.70 -6.10
CA TRP A 20 -20.05 10.68 -7.45
C TRP A 20 -19.14 11.46 -8.41
N LEU A 21 -18.69 12.66 -8.03
CA LEU A 21 -17.80 13.49 -8.83
C LEU A 21 -16.46 12.79 -9.09
N ILE A 22 -15.86 12.17 -8.06
CA ILE A 22 -14.62 11.40 -8.23
C ILE A 22 -14.84 10.25 -9.23
N ARG A 23 -15.93 9.49 -9.10
CA ARG A 23 -16.26 8.41 -10.06
C ARG A 23 -16.51 8.94 -11.46
N PHE A 24 -17.19 10.08 -11.58
CA PHE A 24 -17.44 10.75 -12.86
C PHE A 24 -16.13 11.17 -13.52
N LEU A 25 -15.23 11.82 -12.77
CA LEU A 25 -13.88 12.18 -13.24
C LEU A 25 -13.07 10.95 -13.65
N GLY A 26 -13.17 9.85 -12.90
CA GLY A 26 -12.54 8.58 -13.25
C GLY A 26 -13.03 7.99 -14.58
N ARG A 27 -14.25 8.31 -15.00
CA ARG A 27 -14.80 7.88 -16.30
C ARG A 27 -14.44 8.83 -17.43
N THR A 28 -14.30 10.12 -17.15
CA THR A 28 -13.99 11.13 -18.18
C THR A 28 -12.49 11.20 -18.47
N VAL A 29 -11.64 10.87 -17.49
CA VAL A 29 -10.19 10.87 -17.64
C VAL A 29 -9.69 9.48 -18.02
N ARG A 30 -8.81 9.40 -19.03
CA ARG A 30 -8.07 8.15 -19.30
C ARG A 30 -6.95 8.01 -18.27
N ILE A 31 -7.08 7.01 -17.42
CA ILE A 31 -6.11 6.69 -16.39
C ILE A 31 -5.05 5.77 -17.00
N ARG A 32 -3.78 6.16 -16.89
CA ARG A 32 -2.64 5.28 -17.15
C ARG A 32 -1.93 4.99 -15.84
N THR A 33 -1.79 3.72 -15.53
CA THR A 33 -1.10 3.25 -14.33
C THR A 33 0.27 2.72 -14.73
N GLU A 34 1.30 3.17 -14.03
CA GLU A 34 2.67 2.68 -14.19
C GLU A 34 3.01 1.81 -12.97
N GLY A 35 3.77 0.73 -13.19
CA GLY A 35 4.18 -0.19 -12.13
C GLY A 35 3.04 -1.02 -11.52
N ALA A 36 1.89 -1.12 -12.19
CA ALA A 36 0.72 -1.87 -11.71
C ALA A 36 1.03 -3.36 -11.52
N GLU A 37 1.93 -3.91 -12.33
CA GLU A 37 2.27 -5.33 -12.37
C GLU A 37 2.90 -5.80 -11.05
N ALA A 38 3.78 -4.99 -10.45
CA ALA A 38 4.40 -5.30 -9.17
C ALA A 38 3.39 -5.29 -8.02
N VAL A 39 2.43 -4.35 -8.06
CA VAL A 39 1.33 -4.24 -7.10
C VAL A 39 0.42 -5.45 -7.18
N ASP A 40 0.05 -5.81 -8.41
CA ASP A 40 -0.83 -6.94 -8.69
C ASP A 40 -0.16 -8.26 -8.32
N GLN A 41 1.17 -8.36 -8.44
CA GLN A 41 1.93 -9.50 -7.94
C GLN A 41 1.91 -9.57 -6.40
N LEU A 42 2.19 -8.46 -5.71
CA LEU A 42 2.14 -8.37 -4.25
C LEU A 42 0.77 -8.83 -3.72
N TYR A 43 -0.31 -8.32 -4.30
CA TYR A 43 -1.67 -8.71 -3.87
C TYR A 43 -2.03 -10.15 -4.23
N ARG A 44 -1.58 -10.67 -5.39
CA ARG A 44 -1.77 -12.09 -5.76
C ARG A 44 -1.05 -13.04 -4.80
N GLN A 45 0.05 -12.61 -4.19
CA GLN A 45 0.77 -13.37 -3.17
C GLN A 45 0.11 -13.27 -1.78
N GLY A 46 -1.01 -12.56 -1.67
CA GLY A 46 -1.70 -12.34 -0.39
C GLY A 46 -1.00 -11.32 0.51
N GLU A 47 0.05 -10.66 0.03
CA GLU A 47 0.78 -9.66 0.80
C GLU A 47 -0.04 -8.36 0.94
N ARG A 48 0.39 -7.52 1.88
CA ARG A 48 -0.23 -6.25 2.25
C ARG A 48 0.84 -5.17 2.34
N ALA A 49 0.42 -3.91 2.27
CA ALA A 49 1.36 -2.81 2.23
C ALA A 49 0.89 -1.57 2.99
N ILE A 50 1.86 -0.69 3.29
CA ILE A 50 1.60 0.68 3.75
C ILE A 50 1.65 1.60 2.54
N ILE A 51 0.47 1.95 2.03
CA ILE A 51 0.27 2.85 0.91
C ILE A 51 0.50 4.30 1.40
N ALA A 52 1.54 4.93 0.87
CA ALA A 52 1.97 6.27 1.21
C ALA A 52 1.73 7.23 0.04
N PHE A 53 0.91 8.27 0.24
CA PHE A 53 0.64 9.28 -0.78
C PHE A 53 0.61 10.69 -0.19
N TRP A 54 0.96 11.69 -0.99
CA TRP A 54 0.95 13.08 -0.53
C TRP A 54 -0.47 13.61 -0.31
N HIS A 55 -0.67 14.46 0.71
CA HIS A 55 -1.95 15.12 0.94
C HIS A 55 -2.46 15.85 -0.31
N GLY A 56 -1.56 16.50 -1.07
CA GLY A 56 -1.93 17.22 -2.30
C GLY A 56 -2.40 16.34 -3.46
N ARG A 57 -2.42 15.02 -3.30
CA ARG A 57 -2.70 14.03 -4.36
C ARG A 57 -3.88 13.11 -4.03
N LEU A 58 -4.66 13.42 -2.98
CA LEU A 58 -5.76 12.60 -2.45
C LEU A 58 -6.87 12.26 -3.45
N LEU A 59 -7.20 13.18 -4.36
CA LEU A 59 -8.46 13.16 -5.13
C LEU A 59 -8.73 11.84 -5.85
N MET A 60 -7.70 11.26 -6.47
CA MET A 60 -7.84 10.08 -7.33
C MET A 60 -7.32 8.79 -6.70
N ILE A 61 -6.78 8.87 -5.49
CA ILE A 61 -6.28 7.69 -4.75
C ILE A 61 -7.35 6.59 -4.63
N PRO A 62 -8.63 6.87 -4.35
CA PRO A 62 -9.63 5.81 -4.25
C PRO A 62 -9.86 5.03 -5.54
N LEU A 63 -9.54 5.60 -6.70
CA LEU A 63 -9.66 4.92 -8.00
C LEU A 63 -8.37 4.18 -8.40
N SER A 64 -7.24 4.57 -7.81
CA SER A 64 -5.93 3.94 -8.08
C SER A 64 -5.62 2.77 -7.15
N TYR A 65 -6.38 2.60 -6.06
CA TYR A 65 -6.20 1.48 -5.13
C TYR A 65 -6.61 0.15 -5.77
N ARG A 66 -5.77 -0.87 -5.61
CA ARG A 66 -5.94 -2.20 -6.24
C ARG A 66 -6.10 -3.35 -5.25
N GLY A 67 -6.04 -3.06 -3.95
CA GLY A 67 -6.29 -4.05 -2.91
C GLY A 67 -7.77 -4.22 -2.59
N SER A 68 -8.07 -5.03 -1.57
CA SER A 68 -9.45 -5.35 -1.18
C SER A 68 -9.93 -4.62 0.08
N GLN A 69 -9.03 -4.28 1.00
CA GLN A 69 -9.38 -3.65 2.28
C GLN A 69 -8.24 -2.76 2.77
N ALA A 70 -8.52 -1.47 2.92
CA ALA A 70 -7.56 -0.49 3.40
C ALA A 70 -8.12 0.34 4.56
N HIS A 71 -7.22 0.64 5.50
CA HIS A 71 -7.45 1.57 6.60
C HIS A 71 -6.63 2.84 6.42
N VAL A 72 -7.31 3.98 6.30
CA VAL A 72 -6.69 5.29 6.07
C VAL A 72 -6.54 6.03 7.39
N LEU A 73 -5.35 6.57 7.66
CA LEU A 73 -5.16 7.51 8.76
C LEU A 73 -5.79 8.86 8.43
N ILE A 74 -6.83 9.27 9.15
CA ILE A 74 -7.55 10.52 8.90
C ILE A 74 -7.70 11.33 10.19
N SER A 75 -7.37 12.62 10.11
CA SER A 75 -7.43 13.54 11.25
C SER A 75 -8.84 13.79 11.78
N ARG A 76 -8.99 13.97 13.10
CA ARG A 76 -10.27 14.18 13.80
C ARG A 76 -10.93 15.55 13.57
N HIS A 77 -10.37 16.40 12.70
CA HIS A 77 -10.93 17.70 12.37
C HIS A 77 -12.12 17.59 11.41
N GLY A 78 -12.88 18.69 11.24
CA GLY A 78 -14.07 18.75 10.37
C GLY A 78 -13.79 18.34 8.93
N ASP A 79 -12.68 18.80 8.35
CA ASP A 79 -12.29 18.41 6.98
C ASP A 79 -11.97 16.92 6.89
N GLY A 80 -11.35 16.35 7.92
CA GLY A 80 -11.09 14.93 8.00
C GLY A 80 -12.37 14.10 8.16
N GLU A 81 -13.41 14.62 8.80
CA GLU A 81 -14.72 13.98 8.83
C GLU A 81 -15.37 13.93 7.44
N LEU A 82 -15.25 15.03 6.68
CA LEU A 82 -15.74 15.06 5.30
C LEU A 82 -14.99 14.05 4.42
N ILE A 83 -13.66 14.04 4.48
CA ILE A 83 -12.82 13.08 3.73
C ILE A 83 -13.18 11.65 4.13
N HIS A 84 -13.28 11.36 5.44
CA HIS A 84 -13.68 10.04 5.96
C HIS A 84 -14.98 9.56 5.32
N ARG A 85 -16.02 10.39 5.31
CA ARG A 85 -17.33 10.02 4.72
C ARG A 85 -17.28 9.84 3.22
N ILE A 86 -16.43 10.58 2.51
CA ILE A 86 -16.23 10.38 1.07
C ILE A 86 -15.55 9.04 0.81
N VAL A 87 -14.41 8.79 1.47
CA VAL A 87 -13.61 7.58 1.22
C VAL A 87 -14.29 6.29 1.70
N ALA A 88 -15.15 6.37 2.73
CA ALA A 88 -15.97 5.25 3.16
C ALA A 88 -16.88 4.71 2.03
N ARG A 89 -17.27 5.58 1.08
CA ARG A 89 -18.10 5.20 -0.07
C ARG A 89 -17.30 4.47 -1.15
N PHE A 90 -15.99 4.42 -1.01
CA PHE A 90 -15.06 3.61 -1.80
C PHE A 90 -14.61 2.35 -1.04
N GLY A 91 -15.21 2.06 0.13
CA GLY A 91 -14.88 0.87 0.93
C GLY A 91 -13.72 1.05 1.91
N PHE A 92 -13.17 2.25 2.04
CA PHE A 92 -12.08 2.50 2.98
C PHE A 92 -12.57 2.73 4.40
N GLN A 93 -11.87 2.13 5.36
CA GLN A 93 -12.10 2.35 6.77
C GLN A 93 -11.12 3.42 7.28
N ALA A 94 -11.49 4.15 8.33
CA ALA A 94 -10.66 5.24 8.85
C ALA A 94 -10.12 4.92 10.25
N VAL A 95 -8.80 5.07 10.42
CA VAL A 95 -8.19 5.22 11.74
C VAL A 95 -8.13 6.70 12.07
N ARG A 96 -8.72 7.10 13.20
CA ARG A 96 -8.87 8.51 13.55
C ARG A 96 -7.68 9.01 14.37
N GLY A 97 -6.88 9.90 13.79
CA GLY A 97 -5.78 10.56 14.51
C GLY A 97 -4.91 11.44 13.62
N SER A 98 -4.04 12.22 14.26
CA SER A 98 -3.02 13.05 13.61
C SER A 98 -1.82 13.21 14.53
N THR A 99 -0.69 13.70 13.99
CA THR A 99 0.49 14.09 14.77
C THR A 99 0.14 15.08 15.90
N THR A 100 -0.90 15.89 15.71
CA THR A 100 -1.36 16.90 16.67
C THR A 100 -2.39 16.38 17.67
N ARG A 101 -3.16 15.34 17.34
CA ARG A 101 -4.26 14.81 18.18
C ARG A 101 -4.39 13.31 18.03
N GLY A 102 -4.07 12.57 19.09
CA GLY A 102 -4.30 11.13 19.17
C GLY A 102 -3.39 10.29 18.25
N GLY A 103 -2.26 10.84 17.79
CA GLY A 103 -1.34 10.16 16.87
C GLY A 103 -0.78 8.84 17.43
N ALA A 104 -0.41 8.79 18.71
CA ALA A 104 0.10 7.56 19.33
C ALA A 104 -0.93 6.42 19.37
N LEU A 105 -2.19 6.75 19.71
CA LEU A 105 -3.29 5.77 19.69
C LEU A 105 -3.59 5.30 18.26
N ALA A 106 -3.62 6.24 17.31
CA ALA A 106 -3.83 5.93 15.90
C ALA A 106 -2.70 5.05 15.33
N LEU A 107 -1.44 5.33 15.68
CA LEU A 107 -0.30 4.51 15.27
C LEU A 107 -0.40 3.09 15.84
N ARG A 108 -0.73 2.94 17.12
CA ARG A 108 -0.97 1.63 17.74
C ARG A 108 -2.10 0.86 17.05
N GLN A 109 -3.19 1.54 16.70
CA GLN A 109 -4.31 0.94 15.97
C GLN A 109 -3.88 0.50 14.56
N LEU A 110 -3.13 1.33 13.84
CA LEU A 110 -2.59 0.98 12.52
C LEU A 110 -1.65 -0.23 12.60
N ILE A 111 -0.79 -0.30 13.62
CA ILE A 111 0.09 -1.47 13.82
C ILE A 111 -0.72 -2.74 14.00
N ARG A 112 -1.77 -2.70 14.84
CA ARG A 112 -2.65 -3.85 15.07
C ARG A 112 -3.36 -4.29 13.77
N LEU A 113 -3.85 -3.34 13.00
CA LEU A 113 -4.53 -3.59 11.72
C LEU A 113 -3.55 -4.14 10.67
N GLY A 114 -2.37 -3.54 10.52
CA GLY A 114 -1.37 -4.04 9.56
C GLY A 114 -0.99 -5.49 9.84
N ARG A 115 -0.84 -5.85 11.12
CA ARG A 115 -0.59 -7.24 11.56
C ARG A 115 -1.78 -8.19 11.35
N SER A 116 -3.00 -7.68 11.23
CA SER A 116 -4.18 -8.50 10.93
C SER A 116 -4.41 -8.71 9.43
N GLY A 117 -3.48 -8.28 8.57
CA GLY A 117 -3.54 -8.56 7.13
C GLY A 117 -4.43 -7.61 6.33
N VAL A 118 -4.53 -6.35 6.74
CA VAL A 118 -5.18 -5.29 5.93
C VAL A 118 -4.16 -4.25 5.46
N ASP A 119 -4.45 -3.60 4.34
CA ASP A 119 -3.61 -2.50 3.87
C ASP A 119 -3.77 -1.27 4.76
N LEU A 120 -2.70 -0.50 4.87
CA LEU A 120 -2.68 0.75 5.60
C LEU A 120 -2.46 1.88 4.62
N MET A 121 -3.17 2.99 4.77
CA MET A 121 -3.03 4.18 3.95
C MET A 121 -2.64 5.36 4.83
N VAL A 122 -1.53 6.00 4.52
CA VAL A 122 -1.02 7.15 5.27
C VAL A 122 -0.57 8.26 4.34
N THR A 123 -0.73 9.48 4.83
CA THR A 123 -0.18 10.67 4.21
C THR A 123 1.08 11.11 4.96
N PRO A 124 2.27 10.76 4.48
CA PRO A 124 3.48 10.84 5.27
C PRO A 124 3.97 12.27 5.52
N ASP A 125 3.46 13.27 4.79
CA ASP A 125 3.77 14.70 4.98
C ASP A 125 3.05 15.34 6.18
N GLY A 126 1.99 14.72 6.67
CA GLY A 126 1.22 15.22 7.82
C GLY A 126 0.51 16.57 7.57
N PRO A 127 -0.35 17.01 8.50
CA PRO A 127 -1.16 18.22 8.33
C PRO A 127 -0.39 19.55 8.50
N LYS A 128 0.78 19.52 9.15
CA LYS A 128 1.59 20.69 9.51
C LYS A 128 2.99 20.70 8.88
N GLY A 129 3.40 19.59 8.27
CA GLY A 129 4.76 19.45 7.75
C GLY A 129 4.96 20.23 6.45
N PRO A 130 6.21 20.54 6.10
CA PRO A 130 6.51 21.07 4.77
C PRO A 130 5.99 20.09 3.72
N ARG A 131 5.38 20.63 2.66
CA ARG A 131 4.78 19.84 1.58
C ARG A 131 5.78 18.81 1.07
N GLN A 132 5.34 17.56 1.00
CA GLN A 132 6.11 16.45 0.43
C GLN A 132 7.38 16.06 1.21
N VAL A 133 7.39 16.27 2.53
CA VAL A 133 8.48 15.80 3.41
C VAL A 133 7.99 14.68 4.31
N VAL A 134 8.58 13.49 4.14
CA VAL A 134 8.22 12.29 4.90
C VAL A 134 8.48 12.47 6.39
N GLN A 135 7.46 12.22 7.20
CA GLN A 135 7.55 12.17 8.66
C GLN A 135 7.94 10.77 9.14
N ILE A 136 8.67 10.69 10.24
CA ILE A 136 9.19 9.42 10.81
C ILE A 136 8.11 8.37 11.12
N GLY A 137 6.86 8.80 11.34
CA GLY A 137 5.74 7.92 11.69
C GLY A 137 5.47 6.80 10.68
N VAL A 138 5.65 7.05 9.37
CA VAL A 138 5.47 5.99 8.35
C VAL A 138 6.57 4.94 8.44
N ILE A 139 7.81 5.36 8.76
CA ILE A 139 8.95 4.46 8.93
C ILE A 139 8.78 3.62 10.19
N GLN A 140 8.33 4.22 11.28
CA GLN A 140 8.00 3.50 12.52
C GLN A 140 6.89 2.48 12.31
N LEU A 141 5.86 2.85 11.54
CA LEU A 141 4.77 1.93 11.19
C LEU A 141 5.27 0.75 10.37
N ALA A 142 6.10 0.99 9.36
CA ALA A 142 6.71 -0.07 8.55
C ALA A 142 7.60 -0.99 9.39
N LYS A 143 8.47 -0.43 10.23
CA LYS A 143 9.32 -1.22 11.13
C LYS A 143 8.51 -2.06 12.12
N ALA A 144 7.42 -1.53 12.66
CA ALA A 144 6.60 -2.23 13.66
C ALA A 144 5.68 -3.30 13.05
N THR A 145 5.27 -3.15 11.79
CA THR A 145 4.38 -4.07 11.09
C THR A 145 5.11 -5.08 10.22
N GLY A 146 6.33 -4.77 9.78
CA GLY A 146 7.05 -5.53 8.76
C GLY A 146 6.51 -5.32 7.34
N LEU A 147 5.50 -4.47 7.16
CA LEU A 147 4.89 -4.24 5.85
C LEU A 147 5.78 -3.34 4.97
N PRO A 148 5.87 -3.63 3.66
CA PRO A 148 6.55 -2.75 2.72
C PRO A 148 5.82 -1.40 2.59
N ILE A 149 6.59 -0.33 2.38
CA ILE A 149 6.03 0.98 2.04
C ILE A 149 5.85 1.07 0.54
N LEU A 150 4.65 1.50 0.17
CA LEU A 150 4.13 1.54 -1.18
C LEU A 150 3.84 2.99 -1.56
N PRO A 151 4.76 3.69 -2.24
CA PRO A 151 4.50 5.04 -2.68
C PRO A 151 3.44 5.03 -3.79
N LEU A 152 2.38 5.81 -3.58
CA LEU A 152 1.30 6.01 -4.55
C LEU A 152 1.16 7.50 -4.82
N THR A 153 1.05 7.87 -6.09
CA THR A 153 0.83 9.25 -6.51
C THR A 153 -0.09 9.29 -7.71
N PHE A 154 -0.52 10.50 -8.05
CA PHE A 154 -1.39 10.74 -9.19
C PHE A 154 -1.10 12.10 -9.81
N SER A 155 -0.83 12.17 -11.11
CA SER A 155 -0.59 13.42 -11.85
C SER A 155 -1.44 13.57 -13.10
N CYS A 156 -1.79 14.83 -13.41
CA CYS A 156 -2.44 15.22 -14.66
C CYS A 156 -1.46 16.05 -15.51
N SER A 157 -1.38 15.79 -16.82
CA SER A 157 -0.54 16.56 -17.76
C SER A 157 -1.38 17.59 -18.53
N LYS A 158 -0.84 18.82 -18.69
CA LYS A 158 -1.55 19.97 -19.31
C LYS A 158 -1.52 20.02 -20.84
N LYS A 159 -0.74 19.20 -21.55
CA LYS A 159 -0.70 19.23 -23.03
C LYS A 159 -1.87 18.42 -23.62
N LYS A 160 -3.01 19.06 -23.92
CA LYS A 160 -4.19 18.47 -24.61
C LYS A 160 -4.50 17.00 -24.20
N SER A 161 -4.51 16.69 -22.91
CA SER A 161 -4.48 15.30 -22.46
C SER A 161 -5.61 15.00 -21.49
N PHE A 162 -6.64 14.33 -21.99
CA PHE A 162 -7.49 13.39 -21.24
C PHE A 162 -6.67 12.22 -20.62
N ARG A 163 -5.38 12.40 -20.34
CA ARG A 163 -4.48 11.39 -19.79
C ARG A 163 -3.97 11.91 -18.44
N ALA A 164 -4.49 11.33 -17.37
CA ALA A 164 -3.84 11.40 -16.08
C ALA A 164 -3.03 10.12 -15.88
N GLY A 165 -1.77 10.28 -15.52
CA GLY A 165 -0.84 9.20 -15.25
C GLY A 165 0.26 9.72 -14.36
N ILE A 166 0.51 9.00 -13.27
CA ILE A 166 1.77 8.35 -12.90
C ILE A 166 1.56 7.88 -11.45
N ALA A 167 1.61 6.56 -11.25
CA ALA A 167 1.92 5.94 -9.96
C ALA A 167 3.39 5.51 -10.09
N SER A 168 4.31 6.27 -9.49
CA SER A 168 5.72 5.89 -9.48
C SER A 168 5.97 5.06 -8.23
N TRP A 169 6.47 3.85 -8.44
CA TRP A 169 6.69 2.85 -7.41
C TRP A 169 8.18 2.66 -7.15
N SER A 170 8.56 2.66 -5.87
CA SER A 170 9.84 2.17 -5.41
C SER A 170 9.59 1.34 -4.14
N PRO A 171 9.87 0.03 -4.14
CA PRO A 171 9.75 -0.78 -2.94
C PRO A 171 10.88 -0.40 -1.97
N ILE A 172 10.56 0.43 -0.96
CA ILE A 172 11.43 0.55 0.21
C ILE A 172 11.08 -0.65 1.11
N ARG A 173 11.82 -1.74 0.93
CA ARG A 173 11.85 -2.82 1.93
C ARG A 173 12.47 -2.25 3.21
N PRO A 174 11.89 -2.46 4.39
CA PRO A 174 12.59 -2.18 5.64
C PRO A 174 13.91 -2.94 5.59
N ALA A 175 15.02 -2.20 5.67
CA ALA A 175 16.35 -2.77 5.56
C ALA A 175 16.56 -3.78 6.70
N GLU A 176 16.65 -5.06 6.37
CA GLU A 176 17.26 -6.06 7.24
C GLU A 176 18.79 -5.84 7.35
N ASP A 177 19.36 -4.94 6.55
CA ASP A 177 20.76 -4.49 6.63
C ASP A 177 20.86 -2.99 6.96
N CYS A 178 20.71 -2.65 8.24
CA CYS A 178 21.29 -1.44 8.83
C CYS A 178 22.34 -1.87 9.86
N SER A 179 23.39 -2.54 9.39
CA SER A 179 24.62 -2.70 10.14
C SER A 179 25.38 -1.37 10.10
N VAL A 180 25.12 -0.53 11.11
CA VAL A 180 25.98 0.63 11.42
C VAL A 180 27.37 0.08 11.70
N GLY A 181 28.33 0.46 10.87
CA GLY A 181 29.72 0.06 10.98
C GLY A 181 30.30 0.41 12.34
N GLY A 182 30.51 -0.63 13.14
CA GLY A 182 31.46 -0.68 14.25
C GLY A 182 31.89 -2.14 14.34
N ARG A 183 33.14 -2.45 13.96
CA ARG A 183 33.68 -3.80 14.14
C ARG A 183 33.77 -4.09 15.64
N PRO A 184 33.43 -5.31 16.06
CA PRO A 184 34.37 -6.02 16.91
C PRO A 184 34.70 -7.42 16.37
N SER A 185 35.94 -7.79 16.65
CA SER A 185 36.56 -9.09 16.53
C SER A 185 35.70 -10.28 17.01
N GLY A 186 35.73 -11.36 16.23
CA GLY A 186 35.88 -12.74 16.71
C GLY A 186 34.74 -13.39 17.51
N SER A 187 33.91 -14.19 16.83
CA SER A 187 33.48 -15.55 17.26
C SER A 187 32.52 -16.18 16.22
N PRO A 188 32.48 -17.52 16.06
CA PRO A 188 32.06 -18.20 14.84
C PRO A 188 30.53 -18.40 14.72
N PRO A 189 30.01 -18.70 13.51
CA PRO A 189 28.57 -18.76 13.26
C PRO A 189 27.92 -20.04 13.81
N MET A 190 26.86 -19.89 14.60
CA MET A 190 26.03 -21.01 15.07
C MET A 190 25.00 -21.43 14.01
N ARG A 191 25.45 -22.37 13.17
CA ARG A 191 24.76 -23.45 12.43
C ARG A 191 23.21 -23.59 12.50
N ARG A 192 22.57 -23.24 11.37
CA ARG A 192 21.70 -24.05 10.45
C ARG A 192 20.58 -24.99 10.98
N ARG A 193 19.36 -24.81 10.45
CA ARG A 193 18.37 -25.83 10.00
C ARG A 193 17.43 -25.17 8.97
N ARG A 194 17.01 -25.73 7.82
CA ARG A 194 17.37 -26.93 7.03
C ARG A 194 16.84 -26.67 5.60
N LYS A 195 17.57 -27.15 4.58
CA LYS A 195 17.28 -27.05 3.14
C LYS A 195 15.88 -27.56 2.75
N TRP A 196 15.23 -26.86 1.83
CA TRP A 196 14.43 -27.50 0.78
C TRP A 196 15.12 -27.29 -0.57
N ARG A 197 15.39 -28.41 -1.25
CA ARG A 197 15.97 -28.48 -2.59
C ARG A 197 14.89 -29.16 -3.44
N VAL A 198 14.35 -28.46 -4.42
CA VAL A 198 13.61 -29.08 -5.52
C VAL A 198 14.48 -28.91 -6.75
N ASN A 199 15.07 -30.02 -7.18
CA ASN A 199 15.85 -30.13 -8.39
C ASN A 199 15.26 -31.30 -9.18
N GLY A 200 14.79 -31.03 -10.39
CA GLY A 200 14.28 -32.01 -11.34
C GLY A 200 13.19 -31.37 -12.21
N SER A 201 13.25 -31.38 -13.53
CA SER A 201 14.25 -31.90 -14.45
C SER A 201 13.89 -31.39 -15.85
N ASN A 202 14.95 -31.14 -16.61
CA ASN A 202 14.93 -30.74 -18.00
C ASN A 202 14.16 -31.72 -18.90
N TRP A 203 13.56 -31.15 -19.93
CA TRP A 203 13.09 -31.85 -21.12
C TRP A 203 14.23 -32.56 -21.84
N ARG A 204 14.05 -33.86 -22.15
CA ARG A 204 14.44 -34.57 -23.38
C ARG A 204 14.21 -36.08 -23.21
N ARG A 205 13.45 -36.68 -24.13
CA ARG A 205 13.32 -38.14 -24.29
C ARG A 205 14.53 -38.67 -25.06
N PRO A 206 15.13 -39.80 -24.66
CA PRO A 206 15.89 -40.64 -25.57
C PRO A 206 15.10 -41.88 -25.99
N SER A 207 15.35 -42.24 -27.24
CA SER A 207 14.93 -43.38 -28.07
C SER A 207 14.83 -44.75 -27.37
N THR A 208 13.77 -45.47 -27.72
CA THR A 208 13.61 -46.91 -27.55
C THR A 208 14.61 -47.69 -28.41
N GLY A 209 15.47 -48.49 -27.77
CA GLY A 209 16.29 -49.51 -28.41
C GLY A 209 16.37 -50.74 -27.51
N SER A 210 15.64 -51.80 -27.89
CA SER A 210 15.96 -53.19 -27.52
C SER A 210 17.19 -53.63 -28.33
N PRO A 211 18.09 -54.48 -27.82
CA PRO A 211 17.79 -55.92 -27.69
C PRO A 211 18.53 -56.65 -26.55
N HIS A 212 17.86 -57.61 -25.88
CA HIS A 212 18.59 -58.72 -25.22
C HIS A 212 17.95 -60.08 -25.48
N ARG A 213 18.65 -60.77 -26.38
CA ARG A 213 18.85 -62.18 -26.67
C ARG A 213 18.44 -63.23 -25.61
N LEU A 214 17.78 -64.25 -26.15
CA LEU A 214 17.58 -65.64 -25.71
C LEU A 214 18.72 -66.30 -24.90
N MET A 215 18.36 -67.16 -23.94
CA MET A 215 18.52 -68.63 -24.08
C MET A 215 17.71 -69.40 -23.02
N LYS A 216 16.97 -70.40 -23.50
CA LYS A 216 16.35 -71.52 -22.76
C LYS A 216 17.08 -72.79 -23.20
N ARG A 217 17.10 -73.77 -22.28
CA ARG A 217 17.54 -75.18 -22.37
C ARG A 217 19.02 -75.42 -22.13
#